data_AF-A0A4P9XA52-F1
#
_entry.id   AF-A0A4P9XA52-F1
#
_cell.length_a   1.000
_cell.length_b   1.000
_cell.length_c   1.000
_cell.angle_alpha   90.00
_cell.angle_beta   90.00
_cell.angle_gamma   90.00
#
_symmetry.space_group_name_H-M   'P 1'
#
loop_
_entity.id
_entity.type
_entity.pdbx_description
1 polymer ?
#
loop_
_entity_poly.entity_id
_entity_poly.type
_entity_poly.pdbx_seq_one_letter_code
_entity_poly.pdbx_strand_id
1 'polypeptide(L)'
;MALDVAKPLLFEVAWEVANKVGGIYTVLKTKAPVTAEEYGDRYCLIGPLSYKTAPMEVERIAKPKNEAMRVTLDCLSHHGIKFLYGRWLIDGAPRVLLLDTSSAYHRMNEWKTDLYNTAGVPSPSDDHETNEAIVFGYLVAWFLGEFAYRQKQLAGTLSRSDEKSGKAVQPRQERAIIAHFHEWLAGVALILIRKRDLPLATIFTTHATLLGRYLCAGDVDFYNNLKYFDVDAEAGKRGIYHRYCIERAAAHCADVFTTVSHITAYEAEWLLKRKPDGVTPNGLNVIKFSALHEFQNLHARAKAKIHEFTRGHFYGHNDFDLENTIYFFTAGRYEYRNKGVDMFIESLARLNHRLKHYNSPVTVIAFIIMPAKTHSFTVEALKGQAVVKQLRDTVSEMHHNIGQRIFDQAARGIVPDSRNIATEHDLVALKRRIYALKRDGLPPIVTHNMADDSKDPILNQIRQVRLFNAPEDRVKIIFHPEFLNSNNPLFSMEYEEFVRGCHLGVFPSYYEPWGYTPAECTVMGVPSITTNLSGFGCFMDEMISHPSDYGIYIVDRRLKSIEESCNQLADQMFEFCQKSRRQRINQRNRTERLSDLLDWKRMGLEYVKARWIALRRKWP
;
A
#
# COMPACT_ATOMS: atom_id res chain seq x y z
N MET A 1 -32.35 7.56 -31.70
CA MET A 1 -32.26 8.29 -30.42
C MET A 1 -30.79 8.57 -30.14
N ALA A 2 -30.47 9.75 -29.61
CA ALA A 2 -29.08 10.12 -29.35
C ALA A 2 -28.54 9.39 -28.10
N LEU A 3 -27.33 8.86 -28.21
CA LEU A 3 -26.55 8.27 -27.11
C LEU A 3 -26.37 9.30 -25.99
N ASP A 4 -26.72 8.93 -24.75
CA ASP A 4 -26.50 9.78 -23.57
C ASP A 4 -25.04 9.67 -23.11
N VAL A 5 -24.24 10.67 -23.49
CA VAL A 5 -22.85 10.83 -23.05
C VAL A 5 -22.73 11.60 -21.73
N ALA A 6 -23.81 12.25 -21.25
CA ALA A 6 -23.79 13.06 -20.04
C ALA A 6 -23.91 12.21 -18.77
N LYS A 7 -24.59 11.06 -18.84
CA LYS A 7 -24.71 10.11 -17.72
C LYS A 7 -24.21 8.71 -18.11
N PRO A 8 -22.92 8.55 -18.42
CA PRO A 8 -22.36 7.28 -18.86
C PRO A 8 -22.46 6.18 -17.78
N LEU A 9 -22.42 4.92 -18.21
CA LEU A 9 -22.20 3.77 -17.32
C LEU A 9 -20.70 3.54 -17.17
N LEU A 10 -20.25 3.19 -15.97
CA LEU A 10 -18.83 2.94 -15.68
C LEU A 10 -18.64 1.49 -15.22
N PHE A 11 -17.87 0.74 -16.01
CA PHE A 11 -17.34 -0.56 -15.64
C PHE A 11 -15.86 -0.44 -15.35
N GLU A 12 -15.45 -0.71 -14.12
CA GLU A 12 -14.04 -0.67 -13.73
C GLU A 12 -13.53 -2.09 -13.48
N VAL A 13 -12.56 -2.52 -14.26
CA VAL A 13 -12.15 -3.92 -14.39
C VAL A 13 -10.73 -4.07 -13.84
N ALA A 14 -10.56 -4.98 -12.89
CA ALA A 14 -9.24 -5.31 -12.36
C ALA A 14 -9.21 -6.73 -11.79
N TRP A 15 -8.01 -7.30 -11.73
CA TRP A 15 -7.79 -8.61 -11.10
C TRP A 15 -8.07 -8.60 -9.59
N GLU A 16 -7.88 -7.46 -8.93
CA GLU A 16 -7.93 -7.31 -7.47
C GLU A 16 -9.31 -6.88 -6.91
N VAL A 17 -10.37 -6.85 -7.73
CA VAL A 17 -11.73 -6.54 -7.24
C VAL A 17 -12.20 -7.64 -6.29
N ALA A 18 -12.50 -7.29 -5.03
CA ALA A 18 -12.90 -8.24 -3.97
C ALA A 18 -11.92 -9.41 -3.75
N ASN A 19 -10.65 -9.21 -4.11
CA ASN A 19 -9.58 -10.20 -3.96
C ASN A 19 -8.24 -9.48 -3.75
N LYS A 20 -7.82 -9.35 -2.48
CA LYS A 20 -6.59 -8.65 -2.13
C LYS A 20 -5.35 -9.45 -2.52
N VAL A 21 -4.71 -9.06 -3.62
CA VAL A 21 -3.44 -9.64 -4.10
C VAL A 21 -2.27 -8.66 -3.92
N GLY A 22 -2.52 -7.37 -4.11
CA GLY A 22 -1.52 -6.32 -4.13
C GLY A 22 -2.07 -4.96 -3.71
N GLY A 23 -1.48 -3.91 -4.28
CA GLY A 23 -1.84 -2.52 -3.97
C GLY A 23 -3.07 -2.02 -4.71
N ILE A 24 -3.46 -2.66 -5.82
CA ILE A 24 -4.59 -2.19 -6.64
C ILE A 24 -5.91 -2.41 -5.90
N TYR A 25 -6.00 -3.46 -5.09
CA TYR A 25 -7.10 -3.63 -4.13
C TYR A 25 -7.32 -2.37 -3.29
N THR A 26 -6.24 -1.80 -2.73
CA THR A 26 -6.31 -0.59 -1.92
C THR A 26 -6.74 0.62 -2.75
N VAL A 27 -6.23 0.77 -4.00
CA VAL A 27 -6.69 1.83 -4.93
C VAL A 27 -8.20 1.75 -5.10
N LEU A 28 -8.71 0.59 -5.53
CA LEU A 28 -10.11 0.40 -5.89
C LEU A 28 -11.01 0.56 -4.68
N LYS A 29 -10.62 -0.03 -3.54
CA LYS A 29 -11.37 0.04 -2.29
C LYS A 29 -11.47 1.48 -1.78
N THR A 30 -10.36 2.21 -1.74
CA THR A 30 -10.37 3.58 -1.20
C THR A 30 -10.98 4.59 -2.17
N LYS A 31 -10.89 4.37 -3.49
CA LYS A 31 -11.53 5.22 -4.52
C LYS A 31 -13.03 4.97 -4.68
N ALA A 32 -13.53 3.81 -4.24
CA ALA A 32 -14.92 3.43 -4.42
C ALA A 32 -15.94 4.46 -3.87
N PRO A 33 -15.77 5.07 -2.67
CA PRO A 33 -16.71 6.05 -2.15
C PRO A 33 -16.90 7.27 -3.07
N VAL A 34 -15.81 7.92 -3.50
CA VAL A 34 -15.90 9.11 -4.36
C VAL A 34 -16.47 8.76 -5.74
N THR A 35 -16.15 7.58 -6.26
CA THR A 35 -16.69 7.12 -7.56
C THR A 35 -18.18 6.75 -7.43
N ALA A 36 -18.59 6.15 -6.32
CA ALA A 36 -19.98 5.82 -6.04
C ALA A 36 -20.83 7.08 -5.79
N GLU A 37 -20.27 8.13 -5.18
CA GLU A 37 -20.91 9.44 -5.06
C GLU A 37 -21.19 10.07 -6.43
N GLU A 38 -20.25 9.96 -7.37
CA GLU A 38 -20.39 10.48 -8.74
C GLU A 38 -21.37 9.63 -9.60
N TYR A 39 -21.27 8.30 -9.54
CA TYR A 39 -21.98 7.40 -10.46
C TYR A 39 -23.24 6.75 -9.88
N GLY A 40 -23.33 6.57 -8.56
CA GLY A 40 -24.38 5.77 -7.92
C GLY A 40 -24.48 4.36 -8.49
N ASP A 41 -25.69 3.91 -8.79
CA ASP A 41 -25.94 2.58 -9.39
C ASP A 41 -25.41 2.44 -10.85
N ARG A 42 -24.82 3.48 -11.46
CA ARG A 42 -24.17 3.43 -12.78
C ARG A 42 -22.74 2.86 -12.74
N TYR A 43 -22.19 2.67 -11.55
CA TYR A 43 -20.83 2.17 -11.35
C TYR A 43 -20.85 0.70 -10.93
N CYS A 44 -20.09 -0.12 -11.66
CA CYS A 44 -19.90 -1.53 -11.36
C CYS A 44 -18.44 -1.92 -11.55
N LEU A 45 -17.84 -2.58 -10.55
CA LEU A 45 -16.54 -3.19 -10.74
C LEU A 45 -16.67 -4.61 -11.30
N ILE A 46 -15.66 -5.07 -12.05
CA ILE A 46 -15.59 -6.42 -12.59
C ILE A 46 -14.24 -7.05 -12.23
N GLY A 47 -14.27 -8.27 -11.70
CA GLY A 47 -13.07 -9.04 -11.34
C GLY A 47 -13.26 -10.55 -11.47
N PRO A 48 -12.19 -11.34 -11.27
CA PRO A 48 -12.31 -12.80 -11.18
C PRO A 48 -12.94 -13.23 -9.85
N LEU A 49 -13.73 -14.30 -9.87
CA LEU A 49 -14.35 -14.87 -8.67
C LEU A 49 -13.35 -15.70 -7.87
N SER A 50 -12.92 -15.17 -6.72
CA SER A 50 -12.17 -15.92 -5.71
C SER A 50 -13.13 -16.53 -4.68
N TYR A 51 -13.30 -17.85 -4.70
CA TYR A 51 -14.12 -18.57 -3.71
C TYR A 51 -13.59 -18.45 -2.27
N LYS A 52 -12.33 -18.06 -2.09
CA LYS A 52 -11.71 -17.87 -0.76
C LYS A 52 -12.13 -16.56 -0.11
N THR A 53 -12.25 -15.48 -0.89
CA THR A 53 -12.45 -14.12 -0.36
C THR A 53 -13.87 -13.59 -0.61
N ALA A 54 -14.45 -13.88 -1.78
CA ALA A 54 -15.73 -13.31 -2.20
C ALA A 54 -16.89 -13.53 -1.21
N PRO A 55 -17.05 -14.71 -0.55
CA PRO A 55 -18.13 -14.90 0.43
C PRO A 55 -18.05 -13.97 1.65
N MET A 56 -16.86 -13.48 2.00
CA MET A 56 -16.65 -12.57 3.13
C MET A 56 -16.75 -11.10 2.71
N GLU A 57 -16.48 -10.80 1.43
CA GLU A 57 -16.40 -9.42 0.93
C GLU A 57 -17.64 -8.97 0.14
N VAL A 58 -18.49 -9.87 -0.36
CA VAL A 58 -19.57 -9.49 -1.28
C VAL A 58 -20.94 -9.96 -0.82
N GLU A 59 -21.87 -9.00 -0.70
CA GLU A 59 -23.29 -9.28 -0.50
C GLU A 59 -23.95 -9.62 -1.85
N ARG A 60 -24.38 -10.87 -2.00
CA ARG A 60 -24.97 -11.37 -3.25
C ARG A 60 -26.34 -10.73 -3.54
N ILE A 61 -26.56 -10.35 -4.80
CA ILE A 61 -27.83 -9.83 -5.29
C ILE A 61 -28.37 -10.76 -6.37
N ALA A 62 -29.45 -11.48 -6.05
CA ALA A 62 -30.00 -12.51 -6.92
C ALA A 62 -30.64 -11.96 -8.21
N LYS A 63 -31.22 -10.76 -8.17
CA LYS A 63 -31.90 -10.14 -9.32
C LYS A 63 -31.46 -8.68 -9.46
N PRO A 64 -30.60 -8.35 -10.45
CA PRO A 64 -30.26 -6.97 -10.76
C PRO A 64 -31.50 -6.15 -11.11
N LYS A 65 -31.58 -4.90 -10.62
CA LYS A 65 -32.66 -3.96 -10.97
C LYS A 65 -32.59 -3.52 -12.45
N ASN A 66 -31.38 -3.40 -12.99
CA ASN A 66 -31.18 -3.05 -14.38
C ASN A 66 -31.51 -4.25 -15.28
N GLU A 67 -32.45 -4.06 -16.21
CA GLU A 67 -32.92 -5.13 -17.09
C GLU A 67 -31.87 -5.60 -18.10
N ALA A 68 -31.09 -4.68 -18.69
CA ALA A 68 -29.98 -5.04 -19.58
C ALA A 68 -28.96 -5.91 -18.83
N MET A 69 -28.63 -5.56 -17.58
CA MET A 69 -27.76 -6.36 -16.72
C MET A 69 -28.35 -7.75 -16.49
N ARG A 70 -29.63 -7.84 -16.09
CA ARG A 70 -30.30 -9.11 -15.82
C ARG A 70 -30.29 -10.03 -17.06
N VAL A 71 -30.72 -9.52 -18.22
CA VAL A 71 -30.75 -10.33 -19.45
C VAL A 71 -29.35 -10.76 -19.89
N THR A 72 -28.35 -9.89 -19.72
CA THR A 72 -26.95 -10.24 -20.01
C THR A 72 -26.44 -11.37 -19.10
N LEU A 73 -26.70 -11.27 -17.80
CA LEU A 73 -26.30 -12.28 -16.81
C LEU A 73 -27.06 -13.60 -17.01
N ASP A 74 -28.35 -13.54 -17.37
CA ASP A 74 -29.12 -14.71 -17.75
C ASP A 74 -28.47 -15.35 -19.00
N CYS A 75 -28.13 -14.58 -20.03
CA CYS A 75 -27.47 -15.08 -21.24
C CYS A 75 -26.15 -15.81 -20.92
N LEU A 76 -25.30 -15.23 -20.08
CA LEU A 76 -24.06 -15.88 -19.63
C LEU A 76 -24.34 -17.18 -18.87
N SER A 77 -25.33 -17.18 -17.98
CA SER A 77 -25.74 -18.38 -17.22
C SER A 77 -26.22 -19.52 -18.14
N HIS A 78 -27.00 -19.20 -19.18
CA HIS A 78 -27.47 -20.18 -20.16
C HIS A 78 -26.31 -20.83 -20.95
N HIS A 79 -25.19 -20.13 -21.11
CA HIS A 79 -23.97 -20.67 -21.71
C HIS A 79 -23.03 -21.33 -20.68
N GLY A 80 -23.52 -21.60 -19.46
CA GLY A 80 -22.76 -22.30 -18.42
C GLY A 80 -21.73 -21.45 -17.67
N ILE A 81 -21.70 -20.13 -17.92
CA ILE A 81 -20.77 -19.23 -17.24
C ILE A 81 -21.29 -18.93 -15.84
N LYS A 82 -20.46 -19.19 -14.83
CA LYS A 82 -20.77 -18.89 -13.43
C LYS A 82 -20.25 -17.50 -13.07
N PHE A 83 -20.98 -16.82 -12.19
CA PHE A 83 -20.57 -15.52 -11.66
C PHE A 83 -21.24 -15.24 -10.31
N LEU A 84 -20.73 -14.23 -9.63
CA LEU A 84 -21.34 -13.63 -8.45
C LEU A 84 -21.58 -12.14 -8.72
N TYR A 85 -22.85 -11.73 -8.72
CA TYR A 85 -23.23 -10.33 -8.80
C TYR A 85 -23.71 -9.83 -7.43
N GLY A 86 -23.27 -8.67 -7.00
CA GLY A 86 -23.52 -8.20 -5.63
C GLY A 86 -23.09 -6.77 -5.34
N ARG A 87 -22.96 -6.46 -4.05
CA ARG A 87 -22.32 -5.24 -3.53
C ARG A 87 -21.05 -5.60 -2.77
N TRP A 88 -19.97 -4.89 -3.04
CA TRP A 88 -18.74 -5.03 -2.25
C TRP A 88 -18.94 -4.37 -0.88
N LEU A 89 -18.69 -5.12 0.19
CA LEU A 89 -18.86 -4.69 1.59
C LEU A 89 -17.71 -3.77 2.04
N ILE A 90 -17.62 -2.62 1.37
CA ILE A 90 -16.70 -1.52 1.64
C ILE A 90 -17.47 -0.20 1.62
N ASP A 91 -16.84 0.89 2.05
CA ASP A 91 -17.42 2.23 1.98
C ASP A 91 -17.87 2.55 0.53
N GLY A 92 -19.07 3.12 0.39
CA GLY A 92 -19.72 3.38 -0.90
C GLY A 92 -20.51 2.20 -1.47
N ALA A 93 -20.30 0.97 -0.97
CA ALA A 93 -21.02 -0.24 -1.34
C ALA A 93 -21.28 -0.42 -2.86
N PRO A 94 -20.25 -0.32 -3.71
CA PRO A 94 -20.41 -0.33 -5.17
C PRO A 94 -20.89 -1.69 -5.68
N ARG A 95 -21.51 -1.70 -6.87
CA ARG A 95 -21.87 -2.96 -7.54
C ARG A 95 -20.62 -3.70 -7.97
N VAL A 96 -20.65 -5.03 -7.88
CA VAL A 96 -19.57 -5.89 -8.37
C VAL A 96 -20.12 -7.07 -9.17
N LEU A 97 -19.41 -7.42 -10.24
CA LEU A 97 -19.58 -8.63 -11.01
C LEU A 97 -18.29 -9.44 -10.96
N LEU A 98 -18.31 -10.57 -10.27
CA LEU A 98 -17.19 -11.49 -10.18
C LEU A 98 -17.40 -12.67 -11.12
N LEU A 99 -16.56 -12.82 -12.13
CA LEU A 99 -16.67 -13.85 -13.17
C LEU A 99 -15.84 -15.08 -12.77
N ASP A 100 -16.45 -16.27 -12.78
CA ASP A 100 -15.75 -17.52 -12.51
C ASP A 100 -15.02 -17.99 -13.77
N THR A 101 -13.71 -17.77 -13.81
CA THR A 101 -12.86 -18.19 -14.92
C THR A 101 -12.92 -19.70 -15.12
N SER A 102 -12.99 -20.49 -14.04
CA SER A 102 -13.06 -21.96 -14.08
C SER A 102 -14.22 -22.49 -14.92
N SER A 103 -15.35 -21.76 -14.94
CA SER A 103 -16.53 -22.12 -15.73
C SER A 103 -16.31 -22.05 -17.26
N ALA A 104 -15.30 -21.30 -17.71
CA ALA A 104 -15.00 -21.07 -19.12
C ALA A 104 -13.69 -21.73 -19.61
N TYR A 105 -12.98 -22.46 -18.74
CA TYR A 105 -11.69 -23.09 -19.10
C TYR A 105 -11.77 -24.04 -20.30
N HIS A 106 -12.92 -24.66 -20.53
CA HIS A 106 -13.15 -25.53 -21.69
C HIS A 106 -12.96 -24.80 -23.04
N ARG A 107 -13.09 -23.47 -23.08
CA ARG A 107 -12.86 -22.63 -24.27
C ARG A 107 -11.45 -22.03 -24.34
N MET A 108 -10.58 -22.31 -23.38
CA MET A 108 -9.26 -21.68 -23.28
C MET A 108 -8.43 -21.88 -24.56
N ASN A 109 -8.41 -23.08 -25.14
CA ASN A 109 -7.63 -23.36 -26.35
C ASN A 109 -8.14 -22.58 -27.57
N GLU A 110 -9.46 -22.46 -27.70
CA GLU A 110 -10.12 -21.65 -28.74
C GLU A 110 -9.70 -20.18 -28.59
N TRP A 111 -9.79 -19.65 -27.36
CA TRP A 111 -9.50 -18.24 -27.07
C TRP A 111 -8.01 -17.90 -27.17
N LYS A 112 -7.10 -18.80 -26.80
CA LYS A 112 -5.66 -18.63 -27.06
C LYS A 112 -5.37 -18.53 -28.55
N THR A 113 -5.99 -19.40 -29.34
CA THR A 113 -5.83 -19.41 -30.81
C THR A 113 -6.38 -18.13 -31.43
N ASP A 114 -7.58 -17.70 -31.01
CA ASP A 114 -8.19 -16.44 -31.45
C ASP A 114 -7.34 -15.22 -31.10
N LEU A 115 -6.81 -15.17 -29.88
CA LEU A 115 -5.98 -14.04 -29.41
C LEU A 115 -4.67 -13.93 -30.20
N TYR A 116 -4.01 -15.07 -30.45
CA TYR A 116 -2.82 -15.11 -31.28
C TYR A 116 -3.11 -14.65 -32.72
N ASN A 117 -4.17 -15.16 -33.34
CA ASN A 117 -4.56 -14.76 -34.70
C ASN A 117 -4.95 -13.28 -34.80
N THR A 118 -5.58 -12.74 -33.76
CA THR A 118 -6.11 -11.36 -33.75
C THR A 118 -5.05 -10.30 -33.41
N ALA A 119 -4.13 -10.62 -32.50
CA ALA A 119 -3.22 -9.66 -31.89
C ALA A 119 -1.76 -10.12 -31.81
N GLY A 120 -1.43 -11.33 -32.24
CA GLY A 120 -0.06 -11.87 -32.21
C GLY A 120 0.47 -12.12 -30.80
N VAL A 121 -0.40 -12.23 -29.79
CA VAL A 121 0.01 -12.44 -28.39
C VAL A 121 0.26 -13.94 -28.16
N PRO A 122 1.51 -14.37 -27.88
CA PRO A 122 1.78 -15.76 -27.52
C PRO A 122 1.23 -16.09 -26.14
N SER A 123 0.91 -17.37 -25.88
CA SER A 123 0.37 -17.81 -24.59
C SER A 123 0.85 -19.23 -24.24
N PRO A 124 2.01 -19.37 -23.58
CA PRO A 124 2.53 -20.67 -23.14
C PRO A 124 1.49 -21.46 -22.34
N SER A 125 1.48 -22.80 -22.46
CA SER A 125 0.48 -23.64 -21.81
C SER A 125 0.66 -23.71 -20.29
N ASP A 126 1.90 -23.65 -19.84
CA ASP A 126 2.35 -23.76 -18.45
C ASP A 126 2.17 -22.48 -17.63
N ASP A 127 1.99 -21.32 -18.27
CA ASP A 127 1.75 -20.06 -17.57
C ASP A 127 0.26 -19.91 -17.17
N HIS A 128 -0.06 -20.38 -15.97
CA HIS A 128 -1.38 -20.28 -15.37
C HIS A 128 -1.90 -18.82 -15.27
N GLU A 129 -1.04 -17.86 -14.94
CA GLU A 129 -1.45 -16.47 -14.76
C GLU A 129 -1.90 -15.84 -16.08
N THR A 130 -1.18 -16.15 -17.16
CA THR A 130 -1.57 -15.74 -18.51
C THR A 130 -2.84 -16.44 -18.96
N ASN A 131 -2.99 -17.73 -18.66
CA ASN A 131 -4.21 -18.49 -18.97
C ASN A 131 -5.45 -17.86 -18.32
N GLU A 132 -5.35 -17.56 -17.03
CA GLU A 132 -6.37 -16.86 -16.26
C GLU A 132 -6.69 -15.48 -16.85
N ALA A 133 -5.68 -14.66 -17.17
CA ALA A 133 -5.87 -13.34 -17.76
C ALA A 133 -6.59 -13.41 -19.13
N ILE A 134 -6.28 -14.42 -19.95
CA ILE A 134 -6.96 -14.65 -21.24
C ILE A 134 -8.42 -15.02 -20.99
N VAL A 135 -8.69 -16.05 -20.21
CA VAL A 135 -10.07 -16.51 -19.92
C VAL A 135 -10.90 -15.38 -19.32
N PHE A 136 -10.35 -14.65 -18.35
CA PHE A 136 -10.98 -13.49 -17.75
C PHE A 136 -11.26 -12.39 -18.78
N GLY A 137 -10.27 -12.02 -19.60
CA GLY A 137 -10.43 -10.99 -20.62
C GLY A 137 -11.51 -11.31 -21.66
N TYR A 138 -11.60 -12.56 -22.10
CA TYR A 138 -12.65 -13.02 -23.02
C TYR A 138 -14.04 -12.96 -22.38
N LEU A 139 -14.17 -13.37 -21.12
CA LEU A 139 -15.43 -13.28 -20.38
C LEU A 139 -15.88 -11.83 -20.18
N VAL A 140 -14.95 -10.93 -19.84
CA VAL A 140 -15.23 -9.50 -19.69
C VAL A 140 -15.66 -8.88 -21.02
N ALA A 141 -14.93 -9.16 -22.11
CA ALA A 141 -15.28 -8.65 -23.44
C ALA A 141 -16.64 -9.19 -23.92
N TRP A 142 -16.95 -10.45 -23.65
CA TRP A 142 -18.26 -11.03 -23.94
C TRP A 142 -19.36 -10.34 -23.14
N PHE A 143 -19.20 -10.22 -21.82
CA PHE A 143 -20.16 -9.53 -20.96
C PHE A 143 -20.41 -8.10 -21.44
N LEU A 144 -19.37 -7.30 -21.68
CA LEU A 144 -19.50 -5.90 -22.08
C LEU A 144 -20.14 -5.75 -23.47
N GLY A 145 -19.81 -6.62 -24.41
CA GLY A 145 -20.41 -6.65 -25.74
C GLY A 145 -21.90 -7.00 -25.70
N GLU A 146 -22.25 -8.06 -24.97
CA GLU A 146 -23.65 -8.48 -24.78
C GLU A 146 -24.45 -7.40 -24.04
N PHE A 147 -23.88 -6.81 -22.98
CA PHE A 147 -24.53 -5.73 -22.24
C PHE A 147 -24.79 -4.50 -23.12
N ALA A 148 -23.82 -4.09 -23.94
CA ALA A 148 -23.99 -2.98 -24.88
C ALA A 148 -25.10 -3.27 -25.89
N TYR A 149 -25.13 -4.49 -26.44
CA TYR A 149 -26.18 -4.93 -27.35
C TYR A 149 -27.57 -4.91 -26.71
N ARG A 150 -27.72 -5.49 -25.50
CA ARG A 150 -29.00 -5.52 -24.78
C ARG A 150 -29.49 -4.13 -24.39
N GLN A 151 -28.58 -3.25 -23.97
CA GLN A 151 -28.93 -1.86 -23.67
C GLN A 151 -29.50 -1.17 -24.91
N LYS A 152 -28.84 -1.33 -26.07
CA LYS A 152 -29.29 -0.74 -27.34
C LYS A 152 -30.65 -1.28 -27.78
N GLN A 153 -30.90 -2.59 -27.61
CA GLN A 153 -32.21 -3.19 -27.90
C GLN A 153 -33.32 -2.65 -26.99
N LEU A 154 -33.02 -2.40 -25.72
CA LEU A 154 -34.00 -1.89 -24.74
C LEU A 154 -34.18 -0.37 -24.83
N ALA A 155 -33.34 0.34 -25.56
CA ALA A 155 -33.46 1.77 -25.77
C ALA A 155 -34.78 2.10 -26.51
N GLY A 156 -35.54 3.06 -26.00
CA GLY A 156 -36.85 3.44 -26.53
C GLY A 156 -38.05 2.68 -25.95
N THR A 157 -37.81 1.58 -25.22
CA THR A 157 -38.88 0.89 -24.49
C THR A 157 -39.26 1.64 -23.19
N LEU A 158 -40.51 1.50 -22.75
CA LEU A 158 -40.97 1.99 -21.45
C LEU A 158 -40.44 1.08 -20.33
N SER A 159 -39.97 1.68 -19.23
CA SER A 159 -39.50 0.88 -18.09
C SER A 159 -40.69 0.32 -17.31
N ARG A 160 -40.81 -1.01 -17.25
CA ARG A 160 -41.83 -1.73 -16.45
C ARG A 160 -41.78 -1.41 -14.94
N SER A 161 -40.67 -0.87 -14.43
CA SER A 161 -40.52 -0.44 -13.04
C SER A 161 -41.25 0.86 -12.73
N ASP A 162 -41.41 1.73 -13.74
CA ASP A 162 -41.83 3.11 -13.53
C ASP A 162 -43.36 3.22 -13.57
N GLU A 163 -44.04 2.29 -14.24
CA GLU A 163 -45.50 2.11 -14.23
C GLU A 163 -46.08 1.93 -12.81
N LYS A 164 -45.33 1.33 -11.88
CA LYS A 164 -45.77 1.13 -10.48
C LYS A 164 -45.49 2.33 -9.56
N SER A 165 -44.72 3.31 -10.01
CA SER A 165 -44.18 4.39 -9.16
C SER A 165 -44.89 5.74 -9.32
N GLY A 166 -45.86 5.85 -10.23
CA GLY A 166 -46.65 7.07 -10.46
C GLY A 166 -45.85 8.26 -11.04
N LYS A 167 -44.56 8.08 -11.35
CA LYS A 167 -43.72 9.09 -12.00
C LYS A 167 -43.90 9.04 -13.51
N ALA A 168 -43.85 10.20 -14.18
CA ALA A 168 -43.93 10.29 -15.63
C ALA A 168 -42.88 9.36 -16.29
N VAL A 169 -43.37 8.38 -17.07
CA VAL A 169 -42.52 7.32 -17.65
C VAL A 169 -41.74 7.92 -18.82
N GLN A 170 -40.44 8.13 -18.63
CA GLN A 170 -39.54 8.49 -19.73
C GLN A 170 -39.06 7.22 -20.45
N PRO A 171 -38.98 7.22 -21.79
CA PRO A 171 -38.42 6.09 -22.54
C PRO A 171 -36.95 5.88 -22.15
N ARG A 172 -36.53 4.60 -22.08
CA ARG A 172 -35.14 4.27 -21.75
C ARG A 172 -34.18 4.85 -22.79
N GLN A 173 -33.18 5.60 -22.35
CA GLN A 173 -32.15 6.13 -23.22
C GLN A 173 -30.92 5.22 -23.22
N GLU A 174 -30.35 4.99 -24.40
CA GLU A 174 -29.04 4.33 -24.55
C GLU A 174 -27.97 5.24 -23.95
N ARG A 175 -27.19 4.74 -22.99
CA ARG A 175 -26.11 5.47 -22.35
C ARG A 175 -24.76 5.02 -22.87
N ALA A 176 -23.84 5.98 -23.01
CA ALA A 176 -22.45 5.70 -23.28
C ALA A 176 -21.87 4.79 -22.19
N ILE A 177 -21.01 3.85 -22.59
CA ILE A 177 -20.36 2.93 -21.65
C ILE A 177 -18.86 3.24 -21.63
N ILE A 178 -18.32 3.42 -20.43
CA ILE A 178 -16.90 3.55 -20.17
C ILE A 178 -16.43 2.25 -19.51
N ALA A 179 -15.39 1.64 -20.08
CA ALA A 179 -14.72 0.48 -19.52
C ALA A 179 -13.27 0.85 -19.15
N HIS A 180 -12.98 0.90 -17.86
CA HIS A 180 -11.68 1.30 -17.31
C HIS A 180 -10.96 0.07 -16.77
N PHE A 181 -9.82 -0.29 -17.35
CA PHE A 181 -9.06 -1.48 -17.01
C PHE A 181 -7.79 -1.12 -16.24
N HIS A 182 -7.51 -1.88 -15.18
CA HIS A 182 -6.30 -1.74 -14.38
C HIS A 182 -5.38 -2.96 -14.53
N GLU A 183 -4.14 -2.68 -14.93
CA GLU A 183 -3.07 -3.64 -15.20
C GLU A 183 -3.31 -4.67 -16.30
N TRP A 184 -2.19 -5.23 -16.78
CA TRP A 184 -2.13 -6.18 -17.90
C TRP A 184 -3.00 -7.43 -17.68
N LEU A 185 -3.21 -7.87 -16.43
CA LEU A 185 -4.09 -9.00 -16.11
C LEU A 185 -5.55 -8.78 -16.54
N ALA A 186 -6.02 -7.53 -16.56
CA ALA A 186 -7.33 -7.16 -17.11
C ALA A 186 -7.24 -6.70 -18.58
N GLY A 187 -6.04 -6.60 -19.14
CA GLY A 187 -5.75 -5.96 -20.42
C GLY A 187 -6.19 -6.76 -21.66
N VAL A 188 -6.39 -8.07 -21.56
CA VAL A 188 -6.81 -8.89 -22.72
C VAL A 188 -8.17 -8.42 -23.26
N ALA A 189 -9.11 -8.04 -22.40
CA ALA A 189 -10.41 -7.52 -22.82
C ALA A 189 -10.30 -6.25 -23.68
N LEU A 190 -9.34 -5.36 -23.39
CA LEU A 190 -9.12 -4.14 -24.18
C LEU A 190 -8.76 -4.45 -25.63
N ILE A 191 -7.90 -5.46 -25.82
CA ILE A 191 -7.47 -5.90 -27.15
C ILE A 191 -8.69 -6.36 -27.95
N LEU A 192 -9.54 -7.19 -27.33
CA LEU A 192 -10.76 -7.70 -27.96
C LEU A 192 -11.78 -6.61 -28.24
N ILE A 193 -11.99 -5.68 -27.30
CA ILE A 193 -12.92 -4.55 -27.45
C ILE A 193 -12.54 -3.70 -28.65
N ARG A 194 -11.24 -3.40 -28.82
CA ARG A 194 -10.74 -2.63 -29.97
C ARG A 194 -10.90 -3.40 -31.27
N LYS A 195 -10.49 -4.67 -31.30
CA LYS A 195 -10.48 -5.49 -32.52
C LYS A 195 -11.87 -5.88 -33.01
N ARG A 196 -12.85 -5.99 -32.10
CA ARG A 196 -14.25 -6.26 -32.41
C ARG A 196 -15.10 -4.99 -32.57
N ASP A 197 -14.46 -3.82 -32.51
CA ASP A 197 -15.08 -2.49 -32.56
C ASP A 197 -16.34 -2.37 -31.69
N LEU A 198 -16.24 -2.78 -30.42
CA LEU A 198 -17.38 -2.66 -29.51
C LEU A 198 -17.66 -1.16 -29.22
N PRO A 199 -18.93 -0.76 -29.05
CA PRO A 199 -19.32 0.65 -28.86
C PRO A 199 -19.09 1.09 -27.41
N LEU A 200 -17.84 1.02 -26.94
CA LEU A 200 -17.41 1.34 -25.58
C LEU A 200 -16.25 2.34 -25.65
N ALA A 201 -16.20 3.30 -24.73
CA ALA A 201 -15.01 4.12 -24.49
C ALA A 201 -14.10 3.38 -23.50
N THR A 202 -12.81 3.29 -23.81
CA THR A 202 -11.86 2.45 -23.07
C THR A 202 -10.73 3.23 -22.43
N ILE A 203 -10.39 2.89 -21.19
CA ILE A 203 -9.26 3.46 -20.46
C ILE A 203 -8.38 2.32 -19.96
N PHE A 204 -7.07 2.45 -20.12
CA PHE A 204 -6.10 1.55 -19.50
C PHE A 204 -5.22 2.32 -18.53
N THR A 205 -5.21 1.92 -17.27
CA THR A 205 -4.26 2.43 -16.28
C THR A 205 -3.28 1.33 -15.93
N THR A 206 -2.01 1.57 -16.22
CA THR A 206 -0.94 0.73 -15.71
C THR A 206 -0.37 1.29 -14.40
N HIS A 207 -0.27 0.44 -13.39
CA HIS A 207 0.21 0.79 -12.06
C HIS A 207 1.72 0.61 -11.91
N ALA A 208 2.34 -0.16 -12.81
CA ALA A 208 3.77 -0.41 -12.93
C ALA A 208 3.99 -1.05 -14.30
N THR A 209 5.15 -0.89 -14.93
CA THR A 209 5.44 -1.75 -16.09
C THR A 209 6.05 -3.07 -15.63
N LEU A 210 5.75 -4.16 -16.34
CA LEU A 210 6.38 -5.46 -16.12
C LEU A 210 7.90 -5.33 -16.21
N LEU A 211 8.40 -4.84 -17.35
CA LEU A 211 9.85 -4.74 -17.59
C LEU A 211 10.56 -3.89 -16.56
N GLY A 212 9.98 -2.77 -16.11
CA GLY A 212 10.61 -1.94 -15.09
C GLY A 212 10.84 -2.64 -13.78
N ARG A 213 9.85 -3.40 -13.31
CA ARG A 213 9.98 -4.17 -12.06
C ARG A 213 11.11 -5.19 -12.15
N TYR A 214 11.25 -5.87 -13.28
CA TYR A 214 12.30 -6.87 -13.48
C TYR A 214 13.68 -6.25 -13.74
N LEU A 215 13.76 -5.14 -14.47
CA LEU A 215 15.02 -4.45 -14.76
C LEU A 215 15.60 -3.81 -13.50
N CYS A 216 14.76 -3.19 -12.66
CA CYS A 216 15.19 -2.57 -11.40
C CYS A 216 15.58 -3.58 -10.32
N ALA A 217 15.05 -4.81 -10.39
CA ALA A 217 15.47 -5.88 -9.51
C ALA A 217 16.90 -6.39 -9.85
N GLY A 218 17.38 -6.13 -11.07
CA GLY A 218 18.74 -6.46 -11.50
C GLY A 218 19.78 -5.37 -11.18
N ASP A 219 21.05 -5.65 -11.48
CA ASP A 219 22.19 -4.73 -11.38
C ASP A 219 22.29 -3.76 -12.56
N VAL A 220 21.17 -3.16 -12.97
CA VAL A 220 21.13 -2.28 -14.15
C VAL A 220 20.79 -0.84 -13.75
N ASP A 221 21.57 0.11 -14.29
CA ASP A 221 21.20 1.53 -14.27
C ASP A 221 19.98 1.74 -15.17
N PHE A 222 18.80 1.74 -14.56
CA PHE A 222 17.52 1.65 -15.25
C PHE A 222 17.11 2.98 -15.86
N TYR A 223 16.96 4.02 -15.03
CA TYR A 223 16.37 5.29 -15.47
C TYR A 223 17.24 6.07 -16.45
N ASN A 224 18.57 5.89 -16.42
CA ASN A 224 19.47 6.55 -17.37
C ASN A 224 19.54 5.83 -18.73
N ASN A 225 19.17 4.54 -18.78
CA ASN A 225 19.28 3.71 -19.99
C ASN A 225 17.94 3.30 -20.61
N LEU A 226 16.81 3.83 -20.11
CA LEU A 226 15.46 3.49 -20.57
C LEU A 226 15.30 3.47 -22.11
N LYS A 227 15.88 4.46 -22.79
CA LYS A 227 15.81 4.59 -24.26
C LYS A 227 16.59 3.51 -25.04
N TYR A 228 17.54 2.84 -24.40
CA TYR A 228 18.46 1.91 -25.05
C TYR A 228 18.07 0.44 -24.86
N PHE A 229 17.07 0.13 -24.03
CA PHE A 229 16.61 -1.24 -23.85
C PHE A 229 15.89 -1.76 -25.09
N ASP A 230 16.36 -2.90 -25.58
CA ASP A 230 15.59 -3.78 -26.45
C ASP A 230 14.55 -4.52 -25.61
N VAL A 231 13.32 -4.00 -25.64
CA VAL A 231 12.21 -4.49 -24.82
C VAL A 231 11.84 -5.94 -25.13
N ASP A 232 11.97 -6.37 -26.39
CA ASP A 232 11.61 -7.72 -26.81
C ASP A 232 12.68 -8.71 -26.35
N ALA A 233 13.96 -8.37 -26.51
CA ALA A 233 15.06 -9.16 -25.99
C ALA A 233 15.06 -9.24 -24.46
N GLU A 234 14.83 -8.11 -23.76
CA GLU A 234 14.81 -8.09 -22.29
C GLU A 234 13.61 -8.87 -21.71
N ALA A 235 12.44 -8.82 -22.36
CA ALA A 235 11.29 -9.62 -21.98
C ALA A 235 11.49 -11.12 -22.28
N GLY A 236 12.12 -11.44 -23.43
CA GLY A 236 12.48 -12.79 -23.83
C GLY A 236 13.47 -13.46 -22.87
N LYS A 237 14.57 -12.77 -22.52
CA LYS A 237 15.58 -13.24 -21.56
C LYS A 237 14.99 -13.63 -20.20
N ARG A 238 13.89 -12.97 -19.80
CA ARG A 238 13.22 -13.18 -18.50
C ARG A 238 12.01 -14.12 -18.60
N GLY A 239 11.70 -14.63 -19.78
CA GLY A 239 10.54 -15.51 -19.98
C GLY A 239 9.20 -14.82 -19.75
N ILE A 240 9.11 -13.50 -19.94
CA ILE A 240 7.89 -12.71 -19.72
C ILE A 240 7.37 -12.05 -21.00
N TYR A 241 7.91 -12.42 -22.16
CA TYR A 241 7.56 -11.82 -23.45
C TYR A 241 6.05 -11.84 -23.73
N HIS A 242 5.38 -12.97 -23.49
CA HIS A 242 3.93 -13.09 -23.65
C HIS A 242 3.13 -12.14 -22.74
N ARG A 243 3.56 -11.96 -21.49
CA ARG A 243 2.92 -11.03 -20.54
C ARG A 243 3.15 -9.58 -20.97
N TYR A 244 4.37 -9.25 -21.39
CA TYR A 244 4.74 -7.96 -21.94
C TYR A 244 3.91 -7.62 -23.19
N CYS A 245 3.68 -8.58 -24.09
CA CYS A 245 2.81 -8.39 -25.25
C CYS A 245 1.39 -7.98 -24.84
N ILE A 246 0.82 -8.59 -23.80
CA ILE A 246 -0.51 -8.22 -23.28
C ILE A 246 -0.49 -6.79 -22.74
N GLU A 247 0.49 -6.45 -21.91
CA GLU A 247 0.63 -5.11 -21.32
C GLU A 247 0.75 -4.02 -22.41
N ARG A 248 1.64 -4.24 -23.38
CA ARG A 248 1.83 -3.33 -24.51
C ARG A 248 0.59 -3.25 -25.38
N ALA A 249 -0.03 -4.38 -25.73
CA ALA A 249 -1.23 -4.40 -26.55
C ALA A 249 -2.40 -3.69 -25.86
N ALA A 250 -2.59 -3.88 -24.55
CA ALA A 250 -3.59 -3.16 -23.76
C ALA A 250 -3.34 -1.64 -23.78
N ALA A 251 -2.09 -1.22 -23.57
CA ALA A 251 -1.70 0.18 -23.65
C ALA A 251 -1.99 0.78 -25.02
N HIS A 252 -1.72 0.08 -26.13
CA HIS A 252 -1.99 0.59 -27.48
C HIS A 252 -3.46 0.50 -27.89
N CYS A 253 -4.22 -0.46 -27.36
CA CYS A 253 -5.62 -0.66 -27.74
C CYS A 253 -6.60 0.26 -27.01
N ALA A 254 -6.26 0.84 -25.86
CA ALA A 254 -7.16 1.73 -25.12
C ALA A 254 -7.36 3.10 -25.79
N ASP A 255 -8.55 3.69 -25.70
CA ASP A 255 -8.79 5.06 -26.17
C ASP A 255 -7.97 6.07 -25.36
N VAL A 256 -7.84 5.83 -24.05
CA VAL A 256 -7.01 6.62 -23.13
C VAL A 256 -6.07 5.69 -22.37
N PHE A 257 -4.80 6.04 -22.33
CA PHE A 257 -3.76 5.35 -21.57
C PHE A 257 -3.26 6.23 -20.43
N THR A 258 -3.27 5.75 -19.20
CA THR A 258 -2.76 6.49 -18.02
C THR A 258 -1.79 5.65 -17.20
N THR A 259 -0.97 6.33 -16.41
CA THR A 259 -0.13 5.75 -15.35
C THR A 259 -0.44 6.41 -14.01
N VAL A 260 0.11 5.89 -12.92
CA VAL A 260 -0.13 6.45 -11.56
C VAL A 260 0.87 7.54 -11.14
N SER A 261 1.93 7.77 -11.91
CA SER A 261 2.89 8.85 -11.66
C SER A 261 3.59 9.30 -12.93
N HIS A 262 4.23 10.47 -12.87
CA HIS A 262 5.06 10.99 -13.97
C HIS A 262 6.30 10.15 -14.23
N ILE A 263 6.91 9.56 -13.19
CA ILE A 263 8.08 8.67 -13.37
C ILE A 263 7.69 7.38 -14.09
N THR A 264 6.54 6.78 -13.74
CA THR A 264 5.99 5.63 -14.48
C THR A 264 5.50 6.04 -15.87
N ALA A 265 5.06 7.28 -16.07
CA ALA A 265 4.70 7.77 -17.39
C ALA A 265 5.91 7.84 -18.33
N TYR A 266 7.02 8.37 -17.83
CA TYR A 266 8.29 8.42 -18.54
C TYR A 266 8.80 7.02 -18.90
N GLU A 267 8.71 6.09 -17.97
CA GLU A 267 9.04 4.69 -18.21
C GLU A 267 8.14 4.05 -19.28
N ALA A 268 6.81 4.20 -19.16
CA ALA A 268 5.84 3.60 -20.08
C ALA A 268 6.02 4.11 -21.52
N GLU A 269 6.40 5.38 -21.70
CA GLU A 269 6.73 5.93 -23.01
C GLU A 269 7.82 5.12 -23.72
N TRP A 270 8.87 4.72 -22.98
CA TRP A 270 9.99 3.95 -23.53
C TRP A 270 9.77 2.45 -23.54
N LEU A 271 9.13 1.87 -22.52
CA LEU A 271 8.97 0.42 -22.41
C LEU A 271 7.72 -0.10 -23.15
N LEU A 272 6.60 0.64 -23.07
CA LEU A 272 5.35 0.29 -23.74
C LEU A 272 5.18 0.99 -25.08
N LYS A 273 6.11 1.88 -25.46
CA LYS A 273 6.14 2.57 -26.76
C LYS A 273 4.88 3.41 -27.03
N ARG A 274 4.21 3.86 -25.96
CA ARG A 274 3.08 4.80 -26.00
C ARG A 274 3.23 5.75 -24.83
N LYS A 275 3.31 7.04 -25.13
CA LYS A 275 3.24 8.08 -24.10
C LYS A 275 1.84 8.07 -23.47
N PRO A 276 1.71 8.01 -22.12
CA PRO A 276 0.41 8.14 -21.47
C PRO A 276 -0.25 9.49 -21.77
N ASP A 277 -1.57 9.47 -21.89
CA ASP A 277 -2.43 10.64 -22.09
C ASP A 277 -2.54 11.50 -20.82
N GLY A 278 -2.26 10.92 -19.66
CA GLY A 278 -2.28 11.60 -18.37
C GLY A 278 -1.83 10.69 -17.24
N VAL A 279 -1.74 11.29 -16.05
CA VAL A 279 -1.41 10.60 -14.80
C VAL A 279 -2.64 10.60 -13.92
N THR A 280 -2.95 9.47 -13.30
CA THR A 280 -4.02 9.27 -12.33
C THR A 280 -3.41 8.87 -10.98
N PRO A 281 -2.91 9.83 -10.19
CA PRO A 281 -2.26 9.55 -8.91
C PRO A 281 -3.19 8.83 -7.95
N ASN A 282 -2.62 8.00 -7.08
CA ASN A 282 -3.41 7.24 -6.13
C ASN A 282 -3.70 8.07 -4.88
N GLY A 283 -4.98 8.35 -4.65
CA GLY A 283 -5.44 8.98 -3.42
C GLY A 283 -5.62 8.01 -2.26
N LEU A 284 -5.96 8.57 -1.10
CA LEU A 284 -6.39 7.87 0.10
C LEU A 284 -7.70 8.50 0.61
N ASN A 285 -8.45 7.77 1.43
CA ASN A 285 -9.58 8.36 2.17
C ASN A 285 -9.04 9.00 3.44
N VAL A 286 -9.03 10.33 3.50
CA VAL A 286 -8.53 11.05 4.67
C VAL A 286 -9.67 11.20 5.68
N ILE A 287 -9.55 10.46 6.79
CA ILE A 287 -10.44 10.64 7.94
C ILE A 287 -9.98 11.89 8.70
N LYS A 288 -10.73 12.99 8.56
CA LYS A 288 -10.46 14.21 9.32
C LYS A 288 -10.96 14.04 10.76
N PHE A 289 -10.08 14.25 11.72
CA PHE A 289 -10.46 14.36 13.12
C PHE A 289 -11.15 15.70 13.37
N SER A 290 -12.22 15.72 14.18
CA SER A 290 -12.90 16.95 14.56
C SER A 290 -11.98 17.92 15.34
N ALA A 291 -10.93 17.39 15.98
CA ALA A 291 -9.92 18.16 16.70
C ALA A 291 -8.52 17.97 16.09
N LEU A 292 -7.93 19.05 15.57
CA LEU A 292 -6.59 19.05 14.96
C LEU A 292 -5.46 18.55 15.88
N HIS A 293 -5.63 18.54 17.19
CA HIS A 293 -4.60 18.06 18.13
C HIS A 293 -4.75 16.57 18.49
N GLU A 294 -5.83 15.92 18.06
CA GLU A 294 -6.11 14.52 18.39
C GLU A 294 -5.02 13.58 17.87
N PHE A 295 -4.52 13.82 16.65
CA PHE A 295 -3.46 12.99 16.08
C PHE A 295 -2.13 13.08 16.89
N GLN A 296 -1.86 14.21 17.57
CA GLN A 296 -0.69 14.34 18.45
C GLN A 296 -0.85 13.50 19.73
N ASN A 297 -2.07 13.43 20.27
CA ASN A 297 -2.39 12.55 21.39
C ASN A 297 -2.26 11.08 20.99
N LEU A 298 -2.71 10.73 19.78
CA LEU A 298 -2.53 9.38 19.22
C LEU A 298 -1.05 9.04 19.05
N HIS A 299 -0.22 9.97 18.54
CA HIS A 299 1.23 9.78 18.49
C HIS A 299 1.82 9.46 19.86
N ALA A 300 1.46 10.23 20.91
CA ALA A 300 1.98 9.99 22.26
C ALA A 300 1.57 8.62 22.82
N ARG A 301 0.30 8.22 22.64
CA ARG A 301 -0.21 6.91 23.06
C ARG A 301 0.46 5.75 22.33
N ALA A 302 0.56 5.84 21.01
CA ALA A 302 1.22 4.83 20.19
C ALA A 302 2.72 4.73 20.50
N LYS A 303 3.41 5.87 20.65
CA LYS A 303 4.83 5.94 21.04
C LYS A 303 5.07 5.25 22.38
N ALA A 304 4.15 5.38 23.35
CA ALA A 304 4.27 4.70 24.64
C ALA A 304 4.26 3.17 24.51
N LYS A 305 3.46 2.61 23.59
CA LYS A 305 3.50 1.17 23.26
C LYS A 305 4.82 0.77 22.61
N ILE A 306 5.38 1.59 21.70
CA ILE A 306 6.72 1.34 21.13
C ILE A 306 7.81 1.41 22.21
N HIS A 307 7.70 2.34 23.17
CA HIS A 307 8.59 2.40 24.33
C HIS A 307 8.51 1.13 25.18
N GLU A 308 7.33 0.55 25.36
CA GLU A 308 7.18 -0.73 26.06
C GLU A 308 7.92 -1.87 25.35
N PHE A 309 7.66 -2.03 24.04
CA PHE A 309 8.40 -3.00 23.22
C PHE A 309 9.91 -2.78 23.33
N THR A 310 10.36 -1.52 23.22
CA THR A 310 11.78 -1.14 23.28
C THR A 310 12.41 -1.59 24.59
N ARG A 311 11.77 -1.33 25.74
CA ARG A 311 12.30 -1.74 27.05
C ARG A 311 12.46 -3.25 27.15
N GLY A 312 11.51 -4.01 26.59
CA GLY A 312 11.56 -5.48 26.52
C GLY A 312 12.64 -5.99 25.58
N HIS A 313 12.82 -5.36 24.42
CA HIS A 313 13.81 -5.77 23.41
C HIS A 313 15.25 -5.49 23.85
N PHE A 314 15.47 -4.36 24.54
CA PHE A 314 16.76 -3.92 25.07
C PHE A 314 16.93 -4.22 26.57
N TYR A 315 16.22 -5.21 27.10
CA TYR A 315 16.39 -5.61 28.50
C TYR A 315 17.87 -5.96 28.79
N GLY A 316 18.37 -5.53 29.95
CA GLY A 316 19.79 -5.61 30.30
C GLY A 316 20.70 -4.55 29.64
N HIS A 317 20.22 -3.88 28.58
CA HIS A 317 20.94 -2.86 27.80
C HIS A 317 20.09 -1.58 27.61
N ASN A 318 19.31 -1.19 28.63
CA ASN A 318 18.54 0.05 28.63
C ASN A 318 19.43 1.22 29.11
N ASP A 319 20.51 1.49 28.37
CA ASP A 319 21.55 2.49 28.69
C ASP A 319 21.32 3.84 27.99
N PHE A 320 20.15 4.03 27.39
CA PHE A 320 19.74 5.27 26.72
C PHE A 320 18.38 5.79 27.21
N ASP A 321 18.21 7.10 27.12
CA ASP A 321 16.98 7.79 27.52
C ASP A 321 15.91 7.72 26.41
N LEU A 322 14.74 7.16 26.76
CA LEU A 322 13.60 7.04 25.85
C LEU A 322 12.97 8.39 25.49
N GLU A 323 13.10 9.42 26.32
CA GLU A 323 12.62 10.77 25.98
C GLU A 323 13.49 11.43 24.91
N ASN A 324 14.77 11.06 24.84
CA ASN A 324 15.72 11.45 23.80
C ASN A 324 15.90 10.38 22.70
N THR A 325 14.98 9.40 22.64
CA THR A 325 14.98 8.37 21.60
C THR A 325 14.01 8.72 20.46
N ILE A 326 14.48 8.57 19.22
CA ILE A 326 13.73 8.81 17.99
C ILE A 326 13.52 7.48 17.26
N TYR A 327 12.33 7.29 16.72
CA TYR A 327 11.92 6.06 16.02
C TYR A 327 11.85 6.30 14.53
N PHE A 328 12.74 5.64 13.79
CA PHE A 328 12.72 5.58 12.34
C PHE A 328 12.14 4.25 11.91
N PHE A 329 11.50 4.20 10.74
CA PHE A 329 11.08 2.92 10.19
C PHE A 329 11.08 2.93 8.66
N THR A 330 11.32 1.76 8.09
CA THR A 330 10.96 1.44 6.71
C THR A 330 10.00 0.25 6.72
N ALA A 331 9.06 0.22 5.78
CA ALA A 331 8.03 -0.81 5.73
C ALA A 331 7.59 -1.09 4.29
N GLY A 332 7.20 -2.32 4.01
CA GLY A 332 6.62 -2.68 2.71
C GLY A 332 6.82 -4.15 2.36
N ARG A 333 6.62 -4.46 1.07
CA ARG A 333 7.00 -5.77 0.52
C ARG A 333 8.49 -5.97 0.65
N TYR A 334 8.93 -7.20 0.86
CA TYR A 334 10.34 -7.55 0.90
C TYR A 334 10.94 -7.47 -0.51
N GLU A 335 11.36 -6.27 -0.90
CA GLU A 335 12.11 -5.99 -2.13
C GLU A 335 13.36 -5.16 -1.78
N TYR A 336 14.44 -5.85 -1.41
CA TYR A 336 15.65 -5.27 -0.81
C TYR A 336 16.17 -4.01 -1.53
N ARG A 337 16.31 -4.08 -2.86
CA ARG A 337 16.82 -2.95 -3.68
C ARG A 337 15.73 -1.97 -4.11
N ASN A 338 14.59 -2.47 -4.60
CA ASN A 338 13.52 -1.60 -5.10
C ASN A 338 12.99 -0.67 -4.01
N LYS A 339 12.88 -1.16 -2.76
CA LYS A 339 12.49 -0.36 -1.59
C LYS A 339 13.65 0.40 -0.94
N GLY A 340 14.87 0.26 -1.46
CA GLY A 340 16.05 0.98 -0.99
C GLY A 340 16.53 0.57 0.40
N VAL A 341 16.28 -0.67 0.83
CA VAL A 341 16.66 -1.13 2.17
C VAL A 341 18.17 -1.20 2.32
N ASP A 342 18.87 -1.52 1.23
CA ASP A 342 20.32 -1.38 1.08
C ASP A 342 20.80 0.03 1.46
N MET A 343 20.25 1.06 0.80
CA MET A 343 20.60 2.45 1.04
C MET A 343 20.19 2.92 2.43
N PHE A 344 19.06 2.42 2.96
CA PHE A 344 18.60 2.73 4.30
C PHE A 344 19.61 2.25 5.36
N ILE A 345 20.03 0.98 5.32
CA ILE A 345 20.95 0.40 6.29
C ILE A 345 22.33 1.06 6.20
N GLU A 346 22.84 1.29 4.99
CA GLU A 346 24.11 1.99 4.77
C GLU A 346 24.08 3.42 5.35
N SER A 347 23.00 4.16 5.09
CA SER A 347 22.84 5.52 5.59
C SER A 347 22.65 5.58 7.11
N LEU A 348 22.04 4.56 7.73
CA LEU A 348 21.96 4.43 9.18
C LEU A 348 23.34 4.22 9.83
N ALA A 349 24.23 3.46 9.18
CA ALA A 349 25.60 3.28 9.67
C ALA A 349 26.38 4.60 9.64
N ARG A 350 26.22 5.39 8.56
CA ARG A 350 26.80 6.74 8.45
C ARG A 350 26.21 7.70 9.49
N LEU A 351 24.90 7.65 9.71
CA LEU A 351 24.22 8.39 10.78
C LEU A 351 24.80 8.03 12.15
N ASN A 352 25.02 6.75 12.42
CA ASN A 352 25.63 6.28 13.67
C ASN A 352 27.01 6.91 13.89
N HIS A 353 27.87 6.90 12.86
CA HIS A 353 29.18 7.54 12.92
C HIS A 353 29.09 9.03 13.21
N ARG A 354 28.18 9.75 12.53
CA ARG A 354 27.97 11.20 12.75
C ARG A 354 27.46 11.49 14.16
N LEU A 355 26.46 10.77 14.65
CA LEU A 355 25.93 10.96 16.00
C LEU A 355 27.00 10.70 17.07
N LYS A 356 27.86 9.69 16.88
CA LYS A 356 29.04 9.44 17.74
C LYS A 356 30.04 10.60 17.67
N HIS A 357 30.40 11.03 16.48
CA HIS A 357 31.37 12.10 16.25
C HIS A 357 30.95 13.44 16.89
N TYR A 358 29.67 13.80 16.77
CA TYR A 358 29.10 15.00 17.39
C TYR A 358 28.72 14.82 18.86
N ASN A 359 29.00 13.66 19.46
CA ASN A 359 28.61 13.30 20.83
C ASN A 359 27.12 13.59 21.13
N SER A 360 26.25 13.24 20.18
CA SER A 360 24.82 13.54 20.28
C SER A 360 24.15 12.73 21.39
N PRO A 361 23.33 13.35 22.25
CA PRO A 361 22.56 12.65 23.28
C PRO A 361 21.34 11.91 22.71
N VAL A 362 21.05 12.05 21.41
CA VAL A 362 19.92 11.40 20.74
C VAL A 362 20.25 9.94 20.41
N THR A 363 19.30 9.05 20.68
CA THR A 363 19.35 7.65 20.24
C THR A 363 18.32 7.43 19.14
N VAL A 364 18.71 6.78 18.06
CA VAL A 364 17.77 6.39 16.99
C VAL A 364 17.53 4.89 17.09
N ILE A 365 16.27 4.47 17.04
CA ILE A 365 15.91 3.07 16.87
C ILE A 365 15.20 2.94 15.52
N ALA A 366 15.84 2.23 14.60
CA ALA A 366 15.38 2.03 13.24
C ALA A 366 14.71 0.66 13.08
N PHE A 367 13.46 0.66 12.67
CA PHE A 367 12.68 -0.53 12.38
C PHE A 367 12.68 -0.86 10.89
N ILE A 368 12.76 -2.15 10.57
CA ILE A 368 12.54 -2.68 9.23
C ILE A 368 11.35 -3.64 9.32
N ILE A 369 10.20 -3.27 8.73
CA ILE A 369 8.97 -4.07 8.73
C ILE A 369 8.75 -4.65 7.33
N MET A 370 9.32 -5.82 7.06
CA MET A 370 9.25 -6.46 5.73
C MET A 370 9.07 -7.97 5.86
N PRO A 371 7.91 -8.54 5.47
CA PRO A 371 7.62 -9.95 5.67
C PRO A 371 8.61 -10.87 4.96
N ALA A 372 9.20 -11.79 5.71
CA ALA A 372 10.14 -12.81 5.20
C ALA A 372 9.68 -14.22 5.58
N LYS A 373 10.35 -15.24 5.07
CA LYS A 373 10.12 -16.62 5.52
C LYS A 373 10.78 -16.82 6.89
N THR A 374 9.97 -17.19 7.90
CA THR A 374 10.41 -17.33 9.29
C THR A 374 9.85 -18.59 9.95
N HIS A 375 10.46 -18.97 11.07
CA HIS A 375 10.03 -20.03 11.98
C HIS A 375 9.68 -19.43 13.35
N SER A 376 8.56 -18.72 13.43
CA SER A 376 8.06 -18.07 14.66
C SER A 376 9.07 -17.07 15.28
N PHE A 377 8.73 -16.54 16.45
CA PHE A 377 9.55 -15.61 17.22
C PHE A 377 10.78 -16.29 17.82
N THR A 378 11.84 -15.52 18.01
CA THR A 378 12.97 -15.98 18.83
C THR A 378 12.54 -16.12 20.29
N VAL A 379 13.08 -17.12 20.98
CA VAL A 379 12.88 -17.29 22.44
C VAL A 379 13.32 -16.03 23.18
N GLU A 380 14.39 -15.40 22.71
CA GLU A 380 14.97 -14.19 23.29
C GLU A 380 14.02 -12.98 23.22
N ALA A 381 13.35 -12.76 22.09
CA ALA A 381 12.38 -11.68 21.96
C ALA A 381 11.19 -11.87 22.91
N LEU A 382 10.66 -13.10 23.03
CA LEU A 382 9.54 -13.41 23.94
C LEU A 382 9.96 -13.28 25.41
N LYS A 383 11.15 -13.77 25.74
CA LYS A 383 11.73 -13.68 27.10
C LYS A 383 11.86 -12.22 27.52
N GLY A 384 12.41 -11.35 26.68
CA GLY A 384 12.59 -9.93 26.99
C GLY A 384 11.28 -9.23 27.37
N GLN A 385 10.21 -9.46 26.60
CA GLN A 385 8.89 -8.91 26.92
C GLN A 385 8.33 -9.49 28.22
N ALA A 386 8.48 -10.80 28.45
CA ALA A 386 8.00 -11.45 29.67
C ALA A 386 8.69 -10.94 30.94
N VAL A 387 10.02 -10.77 30.94
CA VAL A 387 10.75 -10.28 32.12
C VAL A 387 10.38 -8.83 32.44
N VAL A 388 10.25 -7.96 31.42
CA VAL A 388 9.85 -6.56 31.62
C VAL A 388 8.41 -6.46 32.10
N LYS A 389 7.51 -7.31 31.61
CA LYS A 389 6.14 -7.39 32.12
C LYS A 389 6.12 -7.77 33.61
N GLN A 390 6.85 -8.81 34.01
CA GLN A 390 6.94 -9.21 35.41
C GLN A 390 7.50 -8.12 36.31
N LEU A 391 8.51 -7.36 35.84
CA LEU A 391 9.02 -6.21 36.56
C LEU A 391 7.93 -5.16 36.77
N ARG A 392 7.16 -4.84 35.73
CA ARG A 392 6.07 -3.86 35.80
C ARG A 392 4.97 -4.31 36.76
N ASP A 393 4.59 -5.59 36.70
CA ASP A 393 3.56 -6.15 37.59
C ASP A 393 4.00 -6.04 39.06
N THR A 394 5.26 -6.39 39.37
CA THR A 394 5.84 -6.22 40.72
C THR A 394 5.89 -4.76 41.16
N VAL A 395 6.25 -3.82 40.28
CA VAL A 395 6.24 -2.38 40.59
C VAL A 395 4.82 -1.87 40.82
N SER A 396 3.83 -2.40 40.11
CA SER A 396 2.42 -1.98 40.22
C SER A 396 1.80 -2.45 41.54
N GLU A 397 2.10 -3.68 41.95
CA GLU A 397 1.76 -4.21 43.27
C GLU A 397 2.42 -3.38 44.38
N MET A 398 3.72 -3.11 44.26
CA MET A 398 4.45 -2.28 45.21
C MET A 398 3.87 -0.87 45.29
N HIS A 399 3.51 -0.25 44.16
CA HIS A 399 2.85 1.06 44.11
C HIS A 399 1.49 1.03 44.84
N HIS A 400 0.68 -0.01 44.64
CA HIS A 400 -0.59 -0.17 45.36
C HIS A 400 -0.38 -0.24 46.88
N ASN A 401 0.55 -1.07 47.33
CA ASN A 401 0.87 -1.25 48.75
C ASN A 401 1.42 0.04 49.38
N ILE A 402 2.31 0.73 48.67
CA ILE A 402 2.84 2.04 49.07
C ILE A 402 1.70 3.06 49.20
N GLY A 403 0.81 3.12 48.20
CA GLY A 403 -0.32 4.04 48.20
C GLY A 403 -1.26 3.84 49.38
N GLN A 404 -1.58 2.58 49.72
CA GLN A 404 -2.40 2.25 50.88
C GLN A 404 -1.73 2.67 52.20
N ARG A 405 -0.43 2.39 52.37
CA ARG A 405 0.31 2.80 53.58
C ARG A 405 0.36 4.31 53.77
N ILE A 406 0.56 5.05 52.68
CA ILE A 406 0.53 6.52 52.70
C ILE A 406 -0.86 7.01 53.10
N PHE A 407 -1.92 6.44 52.51
CA PHE A 407 -3.30 6.80 52.82
C PHE A 407 -3.64 6.55 54.29
N ASP A 408 -3.33 5.37 54.82
CA ASP A 408 -3.63 4.99 56.20
C ASP A 408 -2.94 5.89 57.23
N GLN A 409 -1.68 6.27 56.98
CA GLN A 409 -0.94 7.17 57.86
C GLN A 409 -1.47 8.60 57.77
N ALA A 410 -1.70 9.10 56.55
CA ALA A 410 -2.23 10.44 56.33
C ALA A 410 -3.65 10.60 56.91
N ALA A 411 -4.50 9.57 56.78
CA ALA A 411 -5.83 9.54 57.37
C ALA A 411 -5.81 9.62 58.90
N ARG A 412 -4.71 9.20 59.54
CA ARG A 412 -4.45 9.34 60.98
C ARG A 412 -3.77 10.65 61.36
N GLY A 413 -3.56 11.57 60.41
CA GLY A 413 -2.86 12.83 60.62
C GLY A 413 -1.34 12.69 60.77
N ILE A 414 -0.76 11.54 60.41
CA ILE A 414 0.68 11.26 60.49
C ILE A 414 1.28 11.42 59.09
N VAL A 415 2.32 12.25 58.96
CA VAL A 415 3.07 12.37 57.71
C VAL A 415 3.97 11.13 57.53
N PRO A 416 3.85 10.40 56.40
CA PRO A 416 4.65 9.20 56.17
C PRO A 416 6.16 9.48 56.07
N ASP A 417 6.98 8.67 56.75
CA ASP A 417 8.45 8.71 56.58
C ASP A 417 8.87 7.94 55.32
N SER A 418 9.61 8.62 54.44
CA SER A 418 10.30 8.08 53.26
C SER A 418 10.96 6.70 53.44
N ARG A 419 11.51 6.41 54.62
CA ARG A 419 12.21 5.14 54.91
C ARG A 419 11.27 3.96 55.12
N ASN A 420 10.03 4.21 55.53
CA ASN A 420 9.06 3.19 55.92
C ASN A 420 7.97 2.95 54.87
N ILE A 421 8.02 3.68 53.76
CA ILE A 421 7.02 3.58 52.69
C ILE A 421 7.19 2.29 51.88
N ALA A 422 8.42 1.85 51.60
CA ALA A 422 8.73 0.59 50.93
C ALA A 422 9.26 -0.44 51.94
N THR A 423 8.65 -1.63 52.00
CA THR A 423 9.07 -2.67 52.95
C THR A 423 10.26 -3.47 52.43
N GLU A 424 10.98 -4.17 53.31
CA GLU A 424 12.05 -5.08 52.89
C GLU A 424 11.53 -6.17 51.93
N HIS A 425 10.31 -6.66 52.15
CA HIS A 425 9.66 -7.62 51.26
C HIS A 425 9.51 -7.07 49.83
N ASP A 426 9.01 -5.83 49.70
CA ASP A 426 8.88 -5.15 48.41
C ASP A 426 10.25 -5.01 47.72
N LEU A 427 11.27 -4.61 48.48
CA LEU A 427 12.64 -4.46 47.97
C LEU A 427 13.26 -5.79 47.53
N VAL A 428 12.99 -6.89 48.24
CA VAL A 428 13.45 -8.24 47.85
C VAL A 428 12.77 -8.69 46.56
N ALA A 429 11.45 -8.49 46.42
CA ALA A 429 10.72 -8.82 45.21
C ALA A 429 11.24 -8.01 44.00
N LEU A 430 11.47 -6.70 44.19
CA LEU A 430 12.04 -5.84 43.16
C LEU A 430 13.46 -6.28 42.77
N LYS A 431 14.34 -6.55 43.75
CA LYS A 431 15.70 -7.04 43.50
C LYS A 431 15.71 -8.33 42.68
N ARG A 432 14.82 -9.29 43.00
CA ARG A 432 14.67 -10.53 42.21
C ARG A 432 14.33 -10.25 40.75
N ARG A 433 13.44 -9.29 40.47
CA ARG A 433 13.12 -8.88 39.10
C ARG A 433 14.29 -8.17 38.41
N ILE A 434 15.04 -7.33 39.12
CA ILE A 434 16.25 -6.70 38.59
C ILE A 434 17.30 -7.74 38.20
N TYR A 435 17.53 -8.76 39.03
CA TYR A 435 18.47 -9.84 38.69
C TYR A 435 18.05 -10.62 37.44
N ALA A 436 16.75 -10.81 37.21
CA ALA A 436 16.22 -11.48 36.02
C ALA A 436 16.42 -10.68 34.71
N LEU A 437 16.67 -9.36 34.80
CA LEU A 437 16.94 -8.50 33.64
C LEU A 437 18.39 -8.61 33.14
N LYS A 438 19.27 -9.32 33.84
CA LYS A 438 20.65 -9.54 33.37
C LYS A 438 20.65 -10.42 32.13
N ARG A 439 21.53 -10.07 31.19
CA ARG A 439 21.70 -10.74 29.91
C ARG A 439 23.18 -10.76 29.53
N ASP A 440 23.62 -11.85 28.89
CA ASP A 440 25.02 -12.03 28.48
C ASP A 440 25.32 -11.56 27.04
N GLY A 441 24.31 -11.50 26.17
CA GLY A 441 24.46 -11.12 24.76
C GLY A 441 23.83 -9.77 24.40
N LEU A 442 24.24 -9.18 23.28
CA LEU A 442 23.70 -7.91 22.78
C LEU A 442 22.22 -8.03 22.35
N PRO A 443 21.44 -6.93 22.40
CA PRO A 443 20.09 -6.86 21.88
C PRO A 443 20.00 -7.35 20.42
N PRO A 444 19.10 -8.30 20.09
CA PRO A 444 19.11 -8.93 18.77
C PRO A 444 18.72 -7.92 17.69
N ILE A 445 19.29 -8.08 16.49
CA ILE A 445 18.95 -7.26 15.32
C ILE A 445 17.67 -7.74 14.60
N VAL A 446 17.14 -8.92 14.97
CA VAL A 446 15.94 -9.53 14.38
C VAL A 446 15.06 -10.16 15.45
N THR A 447 13.74 -10.11 15.27
CA THR A 447 12.77 -10.62 16.26
C THR A 447 12.38 -12.09 16.06
N HIS A 448 12.60 -12.64 14.86
CA HIS A 448 12.17 -13.98 14.45
C HIS A 448 13.33 -14.91 14.11
N ASN A 449 13.08 -16.22 14.14
CA ASN A 449 14.01 -17.19 13.56
C ASN A 449 13.83 -17.17 12.04
N MET A 450 14.84 -16.72 11.29
CA MET A 450 14.75 -16.67 9.83
C MET A 450 14.89 -18.06 9.22
N ALA A 451 14.16 -18.36 8.14
CA ALA A 451 14.25 -19.64 7.46
C ALA A 451 15.61 -19.84 6.75
N ASP A 452 16.20 -18.77 6.21
CA ASP A 452 17.57 -18.75 5.67
C ASP A 452 18.30 -17.47 6.11
N ASP A 453 18.65 -17.45 7.40
CA ASP A 453 19.33 -16.34 8.06
C ASP A 453 20.65 -15.93 7.37
N SER A 454 21.40 -16.90 6.86
CA SER A 454 22.74 -16.70 6.31
C SER A 454 22.74 -16.04 4.92
N LYS A 455 21.64 -16.18 4.17
CA LYS A 455 21.48 -15.60 2.82
C LYS A 455 20.53 -14.42 2.80
N ASP A 456 19.92 -14.08 3.93
CA ASP A 456 19.02 -12.95 4.02
C ASP A 456 19.78 -11.63 3.74
N PRO A 457 19.42 -10.87 2.69
CA PRO A 457 20.17 -9.69 2.28
C PRO A 457 20.10 -8.55 3.32
N ILE A 458 18.99 -8.41 4.04
CA ILE A 458 18.84 -7.39 5.09
C ILE A 458 19.80 -7.69 6.24
N LEU A 459 19.79 -8.93 6.76
CA LEU A 459 20.67 -9.34 7.84
C LEU A 459 22.15 -9.27 7.44
N ASN A 460 22.48 -9.70 6.23
CA ASN A 460 23.85 -9.64 5.72
C ASN A 460 24.34 -8.19 5.60
N GLN A 461 23.51 -7.26 5.14
CA GLN A 461 23.86 -5.84 5.11
C GLN A 461 24.08 -5.28 6.52
N ILE A 462 23.19 -5.61 7.47
CA ILE A 462 23.34 -5.17 8.88
C ILE A 462 24.67 -5.66 9.47
N ARG A 463 25.03 -6.93 9.20
CA ARG A 463 26.31 -7.53 9.61
C ARG A 463 27.50 -6.84 8.95
N GLN A 464 27.40 -6.55 7.66
CA GLN A 464 28.45 -5.90 6.89
C GLN A 464 28.77 -4.50 7.44
N VAL A 465 27.74 -3.72 7.76
CA VAL A 465 27.91 -2.37 8.34
C VAL A 465 28.12 -2.36 9.86
N ARG A 466 28.08 -3.54 10.50
CA ARG A 466 28.34 -3.76 11.93
C ARG A 466 27.41 -3.00 12.88
N LEU A 467 26.13 -2.89 12.53
CA LEU A 467 25.11 -2.35 13.45
C LEU A 467 24.53 -3.48 14.32
N PHE A 468 25.21 -3.79 15.43
CA PHE A 468 24.86 -4.92 16.32
C PHE A 468 24.17 -4.50 17.61
N ASN A 469 23.64 -3.28 17.67
CA ASN A 469 23.00 -2.71 18.87
C ASN A 469 23.94 -2.65 20.08
N ALA A 470 25.24 -2.44 19.86
CA ALA A 470 26.20 -2.29 20.94
C ALA A 470 25.91 -1.04 21.78
N PRO A 471 26.24 -0.98 23.08
CA PRO A 471 26.04 0.18 23.95
C PRO A 471 26.45 1.51 23.32
N GLU A 472 27.63 1.54 22.70
CA GLU A 472 28.21 2.70 22.04
C GLU A 472 27.42 3.17 20.82
N ASP A 473 26.64 2.31 20.17
CA ASP A 473 25.86 2.67 18.99
C ASP A 473 24.76 3.66 19.33
N ARG A 474 24.77 4.83 18.66
CA ARG A 474 23.70 5.83 18.75
C ARG A 474 22.51 5.49 17.87
N VAL A 475 22.71 4.62 16.89
CA VAL A 475 21.64 4.05 16.05
C VAL A 475 21.53 2.56 16.34
N LYS A 476 20.35 2.15 16.81
CA LYS A 476 19.98 0.75 17.01
C LYS A 476 19.07 0.30 15.86
N ILE A 477 19.07 -0.98 15.53
CA ILE A 477 18.33 -1.57 14.42
C ILE A 477 17.53 -2.79 14.87
N ILE A 478 16.29 -2.89 14.35
CA ILE A 478 15.37 -3.99 14.64
C ILE A 478 14.68 -4.39 13.34
N PHE A 479 15.02 -5.58 12.84
CA PHE A 479 14.31 -6.21 11.74
C PHE A 479 13.14 -7.05 12.28
N HIS A 480 11.93 -6.67 11.90
CA HIS A 480 10.70 -7.38 12.19
C HIS A 480 10.13 -7.98 10.89
N PRO A 481 10.48 -9.24 10.56
CA PRO A 481 10.15 -9.89 9.29
C PRO A 481 8.70 -10.40 9.17
N GLU A 482 7.72 -9.67 9.71
CA GLU A 482 6.30 -10.01 9.67
C GLU A 482 5.46 -8.72 9.53
N PHE A 483 4.22 -8.83 9.06
CA PHE A 483 3.28 -7.71 9.17
C PHE A 483 2.86 -7.50 10.62
N LEU A 484 2.72 -6.23 11.01
CA LEU A 484 2.21 -5.87 12.33
C LEU A 484 0.71 -6.21 12.44
N ASN A 485 0.32 -6.72 13.60
CA ASN A 485 -1.03 -7.11 13.95
C ASN A 485 -1.19 -6.95 15.46
N SER A 486 -2.32 -6.44 15.94
CA SER A 486 -2.65 -6.30 17.37
C SER A 486 -2.54 -7.60 18.17
N ASN A 487 -2.70 -8.75 17.53
CA ASN A 487 -2.55 -10.07 18.16
C ASN A 487 -1.08 -10.51 18.32
N ASN A 488 -0.10 -9.75 17.83
CA ASN A 488 1.31 -10.11 17.94
C ASN A 488 1.79 -9.97 19.41
N PRO A 489 2.43 -11.01 19.98
CA PRO A 489 2.86 -11.01 21.39
C PRO A 489 4.02 -10.07 21.69
N LEU A 490 4.78 -9.64 20.66
CA LEU A 490 5.84 -8.64 20.79
C LEU A 490 5.31 -7.22 20.59
N PHE A 491 4.45 -7.05 19.59
CA PHE A 491 3.92 -5.77 19.13
C PHE A 491 2.39 -5.77 19.17
N SER A 492 1.79 -5.37 20.29
CA SER A 492 0.32 -5.28 20.41
C SER A 492 -0.24 -4.00 19.78
N MET A 493 0.00 -3.83 18.48
CA MET A 493 -0.48 -2.70 17.68
C MET A 493 -0.65 -3.07 16.21
N GLU A 494 -1.59 -2.39 15.56
CA GLU A 494 -1.76 -2.42 14.11
C GLU A 494 -0.72 -1.53 13.41
N TYR A 495 -0.53 -1.75 12.10
CA TYR A 495 0.43 -0.98 11.29
C TYR A 495 0.21 0.54 11.38
N GLU A 496 -1.02 1.02 11.28
CA GLU A 496 -1.33 2.45 11.38
C GLU A 496 -0.97 3.04 12.74
N GLU A 497 -1.21 2.29 13.81
CA GLU A 497 -0.84 2.72 15.16
C GLU A 497 0.69 2.78 15.31
N PHE A 498 1.41 1.81 14.77
CA PHE A 498 2.88 1.82 14.74
C PHE A 498 3.42 3.05 14.01
N VAL A 499 2.93 3.34 12.80
CA VAL A 499 3.36 4.51 12.02
C VAL A 499 3.16 5.78 12.83
N ARG A 500 2.00 5.96 13.46
CA ARG A 500 1.71 7.12 14.33
C ARG A 500 2.67 7.25 15.51
N GLY A 501 3.11 6.13 16.09
CA GLY A 501 4.06 6.12 17.19
C GLY A 501 5.48 6.48 16.78
N CYS A 502 5.84 6.26 15.51
CA CYS A 502 7.13 6.61 14.96
C CYS A 502 7.32 8.13 14.76
N HIS A 503 8.57 8.52 14.48
CA HIS A 503 8.93 9.92 14.28
C HIS A 503 9.22 10.25 12.82
N LEU A 504 9.76 9.30 12.05
CA LEU A 504 10.12 9.48 10.66
C LEU A 504 9.99 8.15 9.90
N GLY A 505 9.23 8.15 8.81
CA GLY A 505 9.27 7.06 7.83
C GLY A 505 10.40 7.27 6.84
N VAL A 506 11.13 6.23 6.46
CA VAL A 506 12.28 6.32 5.56
C VAL A 506 12.12 5.31 4.44
N PHE A 507 11.76 5.79 3.25
CA PHE A 507 11.39 4.99 2.07
C PHE A 507 12.25 5.40 0.87
N PRO A 508 13.55 5.09 0.89
CA PRO A 508 14.50 5.57 -0.11
C PRO A 508 14.45 4.73 -1.40
N SER A 509 13.24 4.49 -1.91
CA SER A 509 12.94 3.57 -3.01
C SER A 509 13.67 3.89 -4.31
N TYR A 510 14.10 2.85 -5.02
CA TYR A 510 14.61 2.93 -6.39
C TYR A 510 13.51 2.71 -7.42
N TYR A 511 12.64 1.72 -7.22
CA TYR A 511 11.49 1.46 -8.08
C TYR A 511 10.20 1.45 -7.26
N GLU A 512 9.46 2.54 -7.35
CA GLU A 512 8.20 2.71 -6.64
C GLU A 512 7.23 3.53 -7.49
N PRO A 513 6.36 2.86 -8.26
CA PRO A 513 5.48 3.55 -9.21
C PRO A 513 4.57 4.61 -8.58
N TRP A 514 4.14 4.37 -7.34
CA TRP A 514 3.43 5.37 -6.52
C TRP A 514 4.14 5.61 -5.19
N GLY A 515 3.90 4.80 -4.17
CA GLY A 515 4.44 5.03 -2.82
C GLY A 515 3.34 5.26 -1.82
N TYR A 516 2.59 4.19 -1.51
CA TYR A 516 1.54 4.22 -0.50
C TYR A 516 2.07 4.51 0.90
N THR A 517 3.19 3.90 1.26
CA THR A 517 3.78 4.00 2.59
C THR A 517 4.12 5.44 2.99
N PRO A 518 4.83 6.25 2.17
CA PRO A 518 5.03 7.67 2.47
C PRO A 518 3.74 8.51 2.39
N ALA A 519 2.79 8.17 1.51
CA ALA A 519 1.49 8.83 1.46
C ALA A 519 0.67 8.61 2.74
N GLU A 520 0.60 7.38 3.23
CA GLU A 520 -0.02 6.99 4.50
C GLU A 520 0.66 7.70 5.67
N CYS A 521 2.00 7.77 5.71
CA CYS A 521 2.73 8.55 6.71
C CYS A 521 2.26 10.01 6.74
N THR A 522 2.12 10.62 5.56
CA THR A 522 1.70 12.02 5.42
C THR A 522 0.27 12.23 5.92
N VAL A 523 -0.66 11.36 5.53
CA VAL A 523 -2.04 11.35 6.03
C VAL A 523 -2.08 11.17 7.56
N MET A 524 -1.11 10.45 8.13
CA MET A 524 -1.00 10.24 9.56
C MET A 524 -0.24 11.35 10.32
N GLY A 525 0.22 12.39 9.63
CA GLY A 525 1.00 13.48 10.23
C GLY A 525 2.42 13.07 10.63
N VAL A 526 2.97 12.04 9.99
CA VAL A 526 4.31 11.51 10.22
C VAL A 526 5.22 11.92 9.07
N PRO A 527 6.27 12.73 9.32
CA PRO A 527 7.27 13.07 8.32
C PRO A 527 7.84 11.83 7.63
N SER A 528 8.21 11.96 6.37
CA SER A 528 8.80 10.86 5.61
C SER A 528 9.93 11.32 4.70
N ILE A 529 10.91 10.43 4.51
CA ILE A 529 11.92 10.54 3.46
C ILE A 529 11.50 9.63 2.31
N THR A 530 11.49 10.17 1.09
CA THR A 530 11.20 9.47 -0.17
C THR A 530 12.27 9.83 -1.22
N THR A 531 12.06 9.49 -2.49
CA THR A 531 13.01 9.75 -3.57
C THR A 531 12.34 10.39 -4.76
N ASN A 532 13.13 11.09 -5.59
CA ASN A 532 12.68 11.59 -6.90
C ASN A 532 12.55 10.48 -7.98
N LEU A 533 12.60 9.21 -7.57
CA LEU A 533 12.26 8.03 -8.38
C LEU A 533 10.98 7.33 -7.87
N SER A 534 10.41 7.78 -6.76
CA SER A 534 9.12 7.35 -6.25
C SER A 534 8.02 8.25 -6.82
N GLY A 535 6.89 7.66 -7.23
CA GLY A 535 5.76 8.43 -7.78
C GLY A 535 5.22 9.49 -6.81
N PHE A 536 5.19 9.17 -5.51
CA PHE A 536 4.81 10.06 -4.42
C PHE A 536 5.82 11.20 -4.28
N GLY A 537 7.11 10.89 -4.33
CA GLY A 537 8.17 11.91 -4.26
C GLY A 537 8.08 12.90 -5.42
N CYS A 538 7.92 12.40 -6.65
CA CYS A 538 7.71 13.25 -7.83
C CYS A 538 6.47 14.14 -7.69
N PHE A 539 5.34 13.55 -7.25
CA PHE A 539 4.10 14.30 -7.03
C PHE A 539 4.28 15.41 -5.98
N MET A 540 4.92 15.13 -4.85
CA MET A 540 5.11 16.13 -3.80
C MET A 540 6.07 17.25 -4.21
N ASP A 541 7.10 16.94 -5.00
CA ASP A 541 8.06 17.92 -5.53
C ASP A 541 7.39 18.91 -6.50
N GLU A 542 6.48 18.42 -7.34
CA GLU A 542 5.70 19.27 -8.26
C GLU A 542 4.67 20.14 -7.52
N MET A 543 4.09 19.61 -6.45
CA MET A 543 2.99 20.27 -5.73
C MET A 543 3.44 21.27 -4.66
N ILE A 544 4.70 21.19 -4.20
CA ILE A 544 5.19 21.93 -3.04
C ILE A 544 6.60 22.48 -3.32
N SER A 545 6.81 23.79 -3.15
CA SER A 545 8.11 24.43 -3.41
C SER A 545 9.22 24.06 -2.43
N HIS A 546 8.89 23.86 -1.14
CA HIS A 546 9.83 23.45 -0.09
C HIS A 546 9.30 22.25 0.69
N PRO A 547 9.34 21.02 0.12
CA PRO A 547 8.74 19.83 0.73
C PRO A 547 9.27 19.53 2.15
N SER A 548 10.56 19.79 2.42
CA SER A 548 11.21 19.51 3.70
C SER A 548 10.61 20.27 4.88
N ASP A 549 10.13 21.51 4.65
CA ASP A 549 9.47 22.33 5.67
C ASP A 549 8.14 21.75 6.15
N TYR A 550 7.53 20.91 5.31
CA TYR A 550 6.31 20.17 5.58
C TYR A 550 6.59 18.71 5.95
N GLY A 551 7.86 18.35 6.18
CA GLY A 551 8.25 17.00 6.61
C GLY A 551 8.31 15.97 5.49
N ILE A 552 8.40 16.41 4.24
CA ILE A 552 8.63 15.54 3.08
C ILE A 552 10.06 15.77 2.60
N TYR A 553 10.94 14.83 2.89
CA TYR A 553 12.33 14.90 2.45
C TYR A 553 12.48 14.06 1.19
N ILE A 554 13.08 14.62 0.14
CA ILE A 554 13.24 13.95 -1.14
C ILE A 554 14.74 13.75 -1.36
N VAL A 555 15.18 12.49 -1.41
CA VAL A 555 16.54 12.12 -1.78
C VAL A 555 16.64 12.09 -3.30
N ASP A 556 17.69 12.72 -3.83
CA ASP A 556 17.98 12.63 -5.25
C ASP A 556 18.70 11.30 -5.53
N ARG A 557 17.99 10.39 -6.20
CA ARG A 557 18.51 9.11 -6.70
C ARG A 557 18.57 9.05 -8.22
N ARG A 558 18.20 10.14 -8.90
CA ARG A 558 18.12 10.20 -10.36
C ARG A 558 19.35 10.88 -10.97
N LEU A 559 19.78 12.00 -10.37
CA LEU A 559 20.85 12.83 -10.91
C LEU A 559 22.17 12.68 -10.14
N LYS A 560 22.16 11.91 -9.04
CA LYS A 560 23.31 11.66 -8.17
C LYS A 560 23.75 10.21 -8.22
N SER A 561 25.03 10.00 -7.92
CA SER A 561 25.57 8.66 -7.68
C SER A 561 24.99 8.03 -6.41
N ILE A 562 25.08 6.70 -6.30
CA ILE A 562 24.62 5.96 -5.12
C ILE A 562 25.25 6.50 -3.83
N GLU A 563 26.55 6.80 -3.87
CA GLU A 563 27.31 7.31 -2.73
C GLU A 563 26.80 8.69 -2.26
N GLU A 564 26.55 9.59 -3.21
CA GLU A 564 26.00 10.91 -2.91
C GLU A 564 24.56 10.82 -2.39
N SER A 565 23.74 9.90 -2.92
CA SER A 565 22.39 9.64 -2.41
C SER A 565 22.40 9.08 -0.99
N CYS A 566 23.32 8.15 -0.67
CA CYS A 566 23.52 7.65 0.70
C CYS A 566 23.92 8.78 1.66
N ASN A 567 24.84 9.65 1.25
CA ASN A 567 25.26 10.79 2.06
C ASN A 567 24.12 11.79 2.27
N GLN A 568 23.35 12.11 1.23
CA GLN A 568 22.18 12.97 1.34
C GLN A 568 21.11 12.38 2.27
N LEU A 569 20.84 11.07 2.18
CA LEU A 569 19.90 10.39 3.08
C LEU A 569 20.38 10.48 4.54
N ALA A 570 21.67 10.22 4.78
CA ALA A 570 22.26 10.37 6.11
C ALA A 570 22.22 11.83 6.61
N ASP A 571 22.38 12.82 5.73
CA ASP A 571 22.29 14.25 6.06
C ASP A 571 20.88 14.62 6.52
N GLN A 572 19.86 14.21 5.76
CA GLN A 572 18.46 14.46 6.10
C GLN A 572 18.05 13.80 7.43
N MET A 573 18.49 12.55 7.66
CA MET A 573 18.27 11.87 8.94
C MET A 573 18.98 12.58 10.11
N PHE A 574 20.22 13.05 9.89
CA PHE A 574 20.98 13.75 10.91
C PHE A 574 20.35 15.12 11.24
N GLU A 575 19.94 15.89 10.24
CA GLU A 575 19.21 17.16 10.42
C GLU A 575 17.92 16.95 11.21
N PHE A 576 17.17 15.88 10.93
CA PHE A 576 15.97 15.54 11.70
C PHE A 576 16.28 15.25 13.17
N CYS A 577 17.38 14.55 13.45
CA CYS A 577 17.82 14.25 14.83
C CYS A 577 18.20 15.52 15.62
N GLN A 578 18.62 16.59 14.94
CA GLN A 578 18.95 17.88 15.57
C GLN A 578 17.71 18.70 15.96
N LYS A 579 16.52 18.37 15.45
CA LYS A 579 15.29 19.11 15.75
C LYS A 579 14.86 18.89 17.20
N SER A 580 14.52 19.97 17.91
CA SER A 580 13.87 19.91 19.24
C SER A 580 12.48 19.26 19.19
N ARG A 581 11.97 18.82 20.35
CA ARG A 581 10.60 18.29 20.47
C ARG A 581 9.55 19.24 19.91
N ARG A 582 9.69 20.56 20.15
CA ARG A 582 8.78 21.59 19.62
C ARG A 582 8.83 21.69 18.10
N GLN A 583 10.03 21.66 17.51
CA GLN A 583 10.20 21.66 16.05
C GLN A 583 9.59 20.40 15.42
N ARG A 584 9.77 19.23 16.04
CA ARG A 584 9.14 17.97 15.55
C ARG A 584 7.62 18.02 15.61
N ILE A 585 7.03 18.53 16.70
CA ILE A 585 5.57 18.72 16.81
C ILE A 585 5.06 19.66 15.71
N ASN A 586 5.73 20.80 15.51
CA ASN A 586 5.36 21.75 14.47
C ASN A 586 5.48 21.16 13.06
N GLN A 587 6.52 20.38 12.78
CA GLN A 587 6.69 19.71 11.50
C GLN A 587 5.56 18.69 11.26
N ARG A 588 5.22 17.85 12.26
CA ARG A 588 4.07 16.93 12.17
C ARG A 588 2.75 17.64 11.85
N ASN A 589 2.50 18.80 12.47
CA ASN A 589 1.32 19.63 12.17
C ASN A 589 1.33 20.15 10.72
N ARG A 590 2.51 20.43 10.14
CA ARG A 590 2.61 20.84 8.74
C ARG A 590 2.42 19.66 7.79
N THR A 591 2.98 18.50 8.15
CA THR A 591 2.82 17.25 7.37
C THR A 591 1.35 16.85 7.27
N GLU A 592 0.62 16.88 8.37
CA GLU A 592 -0.81 16.51 8.40
C GLU A 592 -1.67 17.41 7.49
N ARG A 593 -1.34 18.70 7.37
CA ARG A 593 -2.04 19.64 6.46
C ARG A 593 -1.92 19.26 4.99
N LEU A 594 -0.91 18.48 4.61
CA LEU A 594 -0.75 18.00 3.24
C LEU A 594 -1.69 16.82 2.92
N SER A 595 -2.35 16.22 3.92
CA SER A 595 -3.28 15.11 3.71
C SER A 595 -4.37 15.43 2.69
N ASP A 596 -4.88 16.67 2.67
CA ASP A 596 -5.88 17.16 1.71
C ASP A 596 -5.40 17.10 0.25
N LEU A 597 -4.09 17.16 0.00
CA LEU A 597 -3.55 17.00 -1.35
C LEU A 597 -3.69 15.56 -1.85
N LEU A 598 -3.68 14.59 -0.93
CA LEU A 598 -3.68 13.15 -1.19
C LEU A 598 -5.09 12.54 -1.13
N ASP A 599 -6.12 13.33 -0.80
CA ASP A 599 -7.48 12.83 -0.68
C ASP A 599 -8.12 12.52 -2.05
N TRP A 600 -8.91 11.45 -2.12
CA TRP A 600 -9.64 11.06 -3.33
C TRP A 600 -10.59 12.13 -3.87
N LYS A 601 -11.08 13.08 -3.06
CA LYS A 601 -11.86 14.24 -3.54
C LYS A 601 -11.06 15.11 -4.51
N ARG A 602 -9.73 15.19 -4.32
CA ARG A 602 -8.83 15.90 -5.23
C ARG A 602 -8.28 14.98 -6.31
N MET A 603 -7.71 13.84 -5.91
CA MET A 603 -7.06 12.90 -6.85
C MET A 603 -8.05 12.25 -7.82
N GLY A 604 -9.31 12.09 -7.41
CA GLY A 604 -10.39 11.55 -8.24
C GLY A 604 -10.72 12.43 -9.46
N LEU A 605 -10.37 13.72 -9.43
CA LEU A 605 -10.56 14.62 -10.58
C LEU A 605 -9.75 14.17 -11.81
N GLU A 606 -8.58 13.57 -11.62
CA GLU A 606 -7.79 13.05 -12.75
C GLU A 606 -8.46 11.83 -13.40
N TYR A 607 -9.17 11.01 -12.62
CA TYR A 607 -10.01 9.94 -13.16
C TYR A 607 -11.19 10.50 -13.95
N VAL A 608 -11.83 11.57 -13.47
CA VAL A 608 -12.91 12.26 -14.20
C VAL A 608 -12.41 12.78 -15.55
N LYS A 609 -11.23 13.41 -15.59
CA LYS A 609 -10.61 13.88 -16.83
C LYS A 609 -10.34 12.72 -17.80
N ALA A 610 -9.74 11.62 -17.32
CA ALA A 610 -9.46 10.45 -18.16
C ALA A 610 -10.74 9.88 -18.79
N ARG A 611 -11.83 9.78 -18.01
CA ARG A 611 -13.16 9.34 -18.46
C ARG A 611 -13.75 10.28 -19.50
N TRP A 612 -13.65 11.59 -19.29
CA TRP A 612 -14.14 12.59 -20.24
C TRP A 612 -13.39 12.53 -21.58
N ILE A 613 -12.05 12.41 -21.55
CA ILE A 613 -11.23 12.26 -22.76
C ILE A 613 -11.61 10.98 -23.51
N ALA A 614 -11.84 9.87 -22.81
CA ALA A 614 -12.23 8.61 -23.43
C ALA A 614 -13.57 8.73 -24.17
N LEU A 615 -14.57 9.38 -23.55
CA LEU A 615 -15.85 9.67 -24.20
C LEU A 615 -15.64 10.57 -25.43
N ARG A 616 -14.87 11.64 -25.31
CA ARG A 616 -14.61 12.59 -26.40
C ARG A 616 -13.91 11.94 -27.60
N ARG A 617 -13.02 10.97 -27.36
CA ARG A 617 -12.32 10.22 -28.42
C ARG A 617 -13.23 9.20 -29.11
N LYS A 618 -14.05 8.47 -28.34
CA LYS A 618 -14.95 7.44 -28.91
C LYS A 618 -16.17 8.05 -29.61
N TRP A 619 -16.69 9.15 -29.07
CA TRP A 619 -17.84 9.89 -29.61
C TRP A 619 -17.55 11.40 -29.64
N PRO A 620 -16.80 11.87 -30.65
CA PRO A 620 -16.57 13.29 -30.90
C PRO A 620 -17.85 14.02 -31.32
#